data_AF-A0A0A1TAG6-F1
#
_entry.id   AF-A0A0A1TAG6-F1
#
_cell.length_a   1.000
_cell.length_b   1.000
_cell.length_c   1.000
_cell.angle_alpha   90.00
_cell.angle_beta   90.00
_cell.angle_gamma   90.00
#
_symmetry.space_group_name_H-M   'P 1'
#
loop_
_entity.id
_entity.type
_entity.pdbx_description
1 polymer ?
#
loop_
_entity_poly.entity_id
_entity_poly.type
_entity_poly.pdbx_seq_one_letter_code
_entity_poly.pdbx_strand_id
1 'polypeptide(L)'
;MLCQFYATAATWLALAGAAAASPMARFGDSTIHEQINVPNEWQVSSAPSPDTRTTLQIGLKQGNMAGLHNRLMEISDHTHADYGKWLTKEEVAEYSVPCSETIKIVESWIKAAGIPDADLSPPSAD
;
A
#
# COMPACT_ATOMS: atom_id res chain seq x y z
N MET A 1 -45.01 -2.91 -62.71
CA MET A 1 -45.01 -1.72 -61.82
C MET A 1 -45.86 -2.04 -60.60
N LEU A 2 -45.30 -2.72 -59.61
CA LEU A 2 -45.90 -2.92 -58.29
C LEU A 2 -44.76 -2.72 -57.30
N CYS A 3 -44.84 -1.63 -56.54
CA CYS A 3 -43.79 -1.16 -55.65
C CYS A 3 -43.89 -1.89 -54.31
N GLN A 4 -42.90 -2.72 -54.00
CA GLN A 4 -42.70 -3.29 -52.66
C GLN A 4 -41.93 -2.26 -51.83
N PHE A 5 -42.60 -1.64 -50.85
CA PHE A 5 -41.96 -0.86 -49.80
C PHE A 5 -42.01 -1.66 -48.49
N TYR A 6 -40.96 -2.42 -48.21
CA TYR A 6 -40.70 -2.92 -46.87
C TYR A 6 -39.92 -1.84 -46.13
N ALA A 7 -40.58 -1.18 -45.18
CA ALA A 7 -39.95 -0.25 -44.26
C ALA A 7 -39.09 -1.04 -43.28
N THR A 8 -37.78 -1.09 -43.50
CA THR A 8 -36.82 -1.60 -42.52
C THR A 8 -36.51 -0.48 -41.53
N ALA A 9 -37.11 -0.56 -40.34
CA ALA A 9 -36.75 0.30 -39.22
C ALA A 9 -35.33 -0.07 -38.75
N ALA A 10 -34.36 0.82 -38.99
CA ALA A 10 -33.01 0.68 -38.49
C ALA A 10 -32.98 1.00 -36.99
N THR A 11 -32.94 -0.01 -36.14
CA THR A 11 -32.68 0.13 -34.71
C THR A 11 -31.19 0.31 -34.47
N TRP A 12 -30.77 1.56 -34.22
CA TRP A 12 -29.45 1.86 -33.69
C TRP A 12 -29.42 1.54 -32.20
N LEU A 13 -28.86 0.37 -31.83
CA LEU A 13 -28.57 0.06 -30.44
C LEU A 13 -27.29 0.79 -30.03
N ALA A 14 -27.42 1.98 -29.45
CA ALA A 14 -26.30 2.70 -28.86
C ALA A 14 -25.86 1.97 -27.59
N LEU A 15 -24.76 1.22 -27.68
CA LEU A 15 -24.10 0.62 -26.52
C LEU A 15 -23.40 1.73 -25.74
N ALA A 16 -24.08 2.29 -24.74
CA ALA A 16 -23.46 3.18 -23.78
C ALA A 16 -22.44 2.36 -22.97
N GLY A 17 -21.15 2.49 -23.30
CA GLY A 17 -20.08 1.90 -22.52
C GLY A 17 -20.08 2.51 -21.12
N ALA A 18 -20.40 1.70 -20.10
CA ALA A 18 -20.25 2.11 -18.72
C ALA A 18 -18.75 2.32 -18.45
N ALA A 19 -18.33 3.57 -18.30
CA ALA A 19 -16.99 3.88 -17.80
C ALA A 19 -16.94 3.43 -16.33
N ALA A 20 -16.32 2.28 -16.08
CA ALA A 20 -16.05 1.83 -14.71
C ALA A 20 -15.04 2.79 -14.08
N ALA A 21 -15.43 3.50 -13.03
CA ALA A 21 -14.51 4.33 -12.26
C ALA A 21 -13.43 3.45 -11.63
N SER A 22 -12.17 3.86 -11.72
CA SER A 22 -11.05 3.13 -11.11
C SER A 22 -11.24 3.03 -9.59
N PRO A 23 -11.07 1.85 -8.97
CA PRO A 23 -11.08 1.71 -7.51
C PRO A 23 -10.09 2.62 -6.78
N MET A 24 -9.06 3.10 -7.49
CA MET A 24 -8.08 4.07 -6.98
C MET A 24 -8.66 5.46 -6.75
N ALA A 25 -9.74 5.84 -7.43
CA ALA A 25 -10.28 7.21 -7.38
C ALA A 25 -10.68 7.65 -5.95
N ARG A 26 -11.01 6.71 -5.06
CA ARG A 26 -11.34 7.00 -3.65
C ARG A 26 -10.13 7.40 -2.80
N PHE A 27 -8.91 7.19 -3.28
CA PHE A 27 -7.66 7.53 -2.58
C PHE A 27 -7.02 8.84 -3.10
N GLY A 28 -7.66 9.50 -4.06
CA GLY A 28 -7.15 10.73 -4.67
C GLY A 28 -6.07 10.49 -5.72
N ASP A 29 -5.49 11.58 -6.21
CA ASP A 29 -4.42 11.54 -7.20
C ASP A 29 -3.07 11.19 -6.55
N SER A 30 -2.29 10.33 -7.19
CA SER A 30 -0.94 10.01 -6.73
C SER A 30 0.06 11.08 -7.19
N THR A 31 0.97 11.43 -6.29
CA THR A 31 2.10 12.33 -6.57
C THR A 31 3.40 11.65 -6.19
N ILE A 32 4.50 12.01 -6.87
CA ILE A 32 5.83 11.51 -6.52
C ILE A 32 6.17 12.00 -5.10
N HIS A 33 6.40 11.06 -4.19
CA HIS A 33 6.84 11.36 -2.83
C HIS A 33 8.33 11.70 -2.79
N GLU A 34 9.13 10.88 -3.47
CA GLU A 34 10.59 11.01 -3.52
C GLU A 34 11.10 10.47 -4.86
N GLN A 35 12.17 11.06 -5.36
CA GLN A 35 12.90 10.59 -6.54
C GLN A 35 14.39 10.55 -6.22
N ILE A 36 15.01 9.41 -6.48
CA ILE A 36 16.43 9.18 -6.24
C ILE A 36 17.21 9.57 -7.50
N ASN A 37 18.19 10.46 -7.37
CA ASN A 37 19.17 10.72 -8.42
C ASN A 37 20.18 9.57 -8.49
N VAL A 38 20.53 9.17 -9.71
CA VAL A 38 21.49 8.08 -9.94
C VAL A 38 22.85 8.45 -9.32
N PRO A 39 23.38 7.64 -8.38
CA PRO A 39 24.70 7.89 -7.79
C PRO A 39 25.82 7.86 -8.85
N ASN A 40 26.93 8.55 -8.59
CA ASN A 40 28.02 8.72 -9.57
C ASN A 40 28.60 7.41 -10.12
N GLU A 41 28.64 6.36 -9.30
CA GLU A 41 29.19 5.04 -9.68
C GLU A 41 28.15 4.11 -10.32
N TRP A 42 26.93 4.60 -10.56
CA TRP A 42 25.81 3.83 -11.10
C TRP A 42 25.47 4.32 -12.49
N GLN A 43 25.11 3.39 -13.37
CA GLN A 43 24.60 3.70 -14.69
C GLN A 43 23.22 3.04 -14.85
N VAL A 44 22.26 3.81 -15.36
CA VAL A 44 20.94 3.28 -15.71
C VAL A 44 21.13 2.23 -16.80
N SER A 45 20.62 1.02 -16.56
CA SER A 45 20.59 -0.04 -17.55
C SER A 45 19.34 0.11 -18.42
N SER A 46 18.45 -0.89 -18.44
CA SER A 46 17.19 -0.87 -19.17
C SER A 46 16.01 -0.93 -18.21
N ALA A 47 14.83 -0.54 -18.69
CA ALA A 47 13.60 -0.84 -17.97
C ALA A 47 13.45 -2.37 -17.77
N PRO A 48 12.96 -2.83 -16.60
CA PRO A 48 12.64 -4.23 -16.39
C PRO A 48 11.50 -4.67 -17.31
N SER A 49 11.38 -5.98 -17.54
CA SER A 49 10.22 -6.54 -18.25
C SER A 49 8.93 -6.20 -17.50
N PRO A 50 7.80 -5.95 -18.18
CA PRO A 50 6.51 -5.77 -17.52
C PRO A 50 6.11 -6.91 -16.58
N ASP A 51 6.63 -8.12 -16.85
CA ASP A 51 6.33 -9.34 -16.06
C ASP A 51 7.32 -9.58 -14.91
N THR A 52 8.30 -8.69 -14.70
CA THR A 52 9.26 -8.83 -13.61
C THR A 52 8.60 -8.57 -12.26
N ARG A 53 8.41 -9.64 -11.46
CA ARG A 53 7.90 -9.52 -10.09
C ARG A 53 8.94 -8.83 -9.20
N THR A 54 8.50 -7.79 -8.49
CA THR A 54 9.31 -7.05 -7.50
C THR A 54 8.61 -7.09 -6.15
N THR A 55 9.37 -7.37 -5.09
CA THR A 55 8.86 -7.30 -3.72
C THR A 55 9.11 -5.90 -3.16
N LEU A 56 8.05 -5.23 -2.73
CA LEU A 56 8.12 -3.92 -2.10
C LEU A 56 7.65 -4.03 -0.64
N GLN A 57 8.31 -3.31 0.26
CA GLN A 57 7.93 -3.23 1.66
C GLN A 57 7.46 -1.81 1.98
N ILE A 58 6.30 -1.71 2.65
CA ILE A 58 5.70 -0.43 3.01
C ILE A 58 5.78 -0.30 4.53
N GLY A 59 6.58 0.66 5.00
CA GLY A 59 6.66 1.00 6.42
C GLY A 59 5.40 1.72 6.88
N LEU A 60 4.65 1.10 7.80
CA LEU A 60 3.46 1.72 8.39
C LEU A 60 3.83 2.56 9.62
N LYS A 61 2.98 3.55 9.92
CA LYS A 61 3.10 4.32 11.16
C LYS A 61 2.90 3.39 12.35
N GLN A 62 3.94 3.27 13.17
CA GLN A 62 3.98 2.48 14.39
C GLN A 62 3.02 3.03 15.45
N GLY A 63 2.55 2.18 16.36
CA GLY A 63 1.53 2.49 17.37
C GLY A 63 1.95 3.54 18.41
N ASN A 64 2.45 3.07 19.55
CA ASN A 64 2.81 3.86 20.72
C ASN A 64 4.34 4.04 20.86
N MET A 65 4.97 4.68 19.88
CA MET A 65 6.41 4.94 19.90
C MET A 65 6.84 5.88 21.03
N ALA A 66 5.96 6.81 21.45
CA ALA A 66 6.22 7.67 22.60
C ALA A 66 6.29 6.86 23.91
N GLY A 67 5.38 5.89 24.09
CA GLY A 67 5.41 4.96 25.23
C GLY A 67 6.66 4.09 25.23
N LEU A 68 7.05 3.55 24.06
CA LEU A 68 8.28 2.77 23.95
C LEU A 68 9.52 3.61 24.32
N HIS A 69 9.58 4.86 23.84
CA HIS A 69 10.65 5.79 24.19
C HIS A 69 10.71 6.05 25.70
N ASN A 70 9.58 6.38 26.33
CA ASN A 70 9.52 6.61 27.77
C ASN A 70 9.99 5.37 28.56
N ARG A 71 9.52 4.17 28.16
CA ARG A 71 9.93 2.93 28.81
C ARG A 71 11.43 2.67 28.66
N LEU A 72 11.99 2.93 27.48
CA LEU A 72 13.42 2.83 27.24
C LEU A 72 14.22 3.76 28.16
N MET A 73 13.75 4.99 28.39
CA MET A 73 14.40 5.92 29.30
C MET A 73 14.37 5.42 30.76
N GLU A 74 13.25 4.88 31.22
CA GLU A 74 13.12 4.32 32.57
C GLU A 74 14.05 3.12 32.83
N ILE A 75 14.14 2.19 31.88
CA ILE A 75 14.92 0.94 32.07
C ILE A 75 16.41 1.12 31.82
N SER A 76 16.81 2.24 31.19
CA SER A 76 18.22 2.60 30.96
C SER A 76 18.79 3.54 32.02
N ASP A 77 17.94 4.18 32.83
CA ASP A 77 18.38 5.02 33.96
C ASP A 77 18.86 4.14 35.13
N HIS A 78 20.14 4.25 35.47
CA HIS A 78 20.77 3.48 36.54
C HIS A 78 20.24 3.77 37.95
N THR A 79 19.53 4.90 38.14
CA THR A 79 18.90 5.26 39.42
C THR A 79 17.45 4.79 39.52
N HIS A 80 16.86 4.38 38.41
CA HIS A 80 15.47 3.96 38.36
C HIS A 80 15.29 2.53 38.86
N ALA A 81 14.16 2.24 39.50
CA ALA A 81 13.87 0.92 40.08
C ALA A 81 13.77 -0.21 39.03
N ASP A 82 13.54 0.17 37.77
CA ASP A 82 13.43 -0.76 36.64
C ASP A 82 14.70 -0.83 35.78
N TYR A 83 15.83 -0.29 36.25
CA TYR A 83 17.09 -0.40 35.54
C TYR A 83 17.40 -1.85 35.14
N GLY A 84 17.73 -2.05 33.87
CA GLY A 84 18.10 -3.36 33.32
C GLY A 84 16.93 -4.33 33.08
N LYS A 85 15.68 -3.90 33.28
CA LYS A 85 14.48 -4.68 32.91
C LYS A 85 14.13 -4.48 31.44
N TRP A 86 15.00 -5.00 30.56
CA TRP A 86 14.85 -4.91 29.10
C TRP A 86 13.59 -5.60 28.60
N LEU A 87 13.02 -5.04 27.54
CA LEU A 87 11.82 -5.57 26.89
C LEU A 87 12.16 -6.78 26.00
N THR A 88 11.27 -7.77 25.97
CA THR A 88 11.30 -8.84 24.94
C THR A 88 10.84 -8.30 23.59
N LYS A 89 11.03 -9.10 22.53
CA LYS A 89 10.56 -8.75 21.19
C LYS A 89 9.03 -8.56 21.15
N GLU A 90 8.31 -9.41 21.87
CA GLU A 90 6.85 -9.37 21.97
C GLU A 90 6.40 -8.09 22.69
N GLU A 91 7.06 -7.73 23.79
CA GLU A 91 6.76 -6.49 24.52
C GLU A 91 7.04 -5.24 23.66
N VAL A 92 8.11 -5.22 22.87
CA VAL A 92 8.36 -4.14 21.90
C VAL A 92 7.29 -4.11 20.79
N ALA A 93 6.82 -5.28 20.35
CA ALA A 93 5.76 -5.38 19.36
C ALA A 93 4.45 -4.75 19.87
N GLU A 94 4.12 -4.92 21.16
CA GLU A 94 2.93 -4.28 21.75
C GLU A 94 2.95 -2.75 21.63
N TYR A 95 4.12 -2.11 21.69
CA TYR A 95 4.24 -0.68 21.44
C TYR A 95 4.26 -0.33 19.96
N SER A 96 4.90 -1.13 19.12
CA SER A 96 5.21 -0.75 17.74
C SER A 96 4.14 -1.14 16.72
N VAL A 97 3.26 -2.09 17.04
CA VAL A 97 2.19 -2.56 16.15
C VAL A 97 1.31 -1.38 15.67
N PRO A 98 1.13 -1.21 14.35
CA PRO A 98 0.23 -0.19 13.80
C PRO A 98 -1.23 -0.40 14.22
N CYS A 99 -2.02 0.67 14.19
CA CYS A 99 -3.46 0.58 14.39
C CYS A 99 -4.10 -0.34 13.32
N SER A 100 -5.05 -1.18 13.74
CA SER A 100 -5.77 -2.10 12.84
C SER A 100 -6.52 -1.38 11.72
N GLU A 101 -6.95 -0.13 11.96
CA GLU A 101 -7.56 0.72 10.93
C GLU A 101 -6.55 1.11 9.85
N THR A 102 -5.33 1.53 10.24
CA THR A 102 -4.25 1.85 9.30
C THR A 102 -3.94 0.67 8.39
N ILE A 103 -3.84 -0.52 8.95
CA ILE A 103 -3.57 -1.77 8.20
C ILE A 103 -4.68 -1.97 7.14
N LYS A 104 -5.95 -1.91 7.55
CA LYS A 104 -7.09 -2.09 6.64
C LYS A 104 -7.13 -1.05 5.52
N ILE A 105 -6.82 0.21 5.82
CA ILE A 105 -6.79 1.29 4.82
C ILE A 105 -5.70 1.00 3.78
N VAL A 106 -4.50 0.62 4.22
CA VAL A 106 -3.38 0.33 3.32
C VAL A 106 -3.64 -0.93 2.49
N GLU A 107 -4.15 -2.01 3.07
CA GLU A 107 -4.56 -3.20 2.32
C GLU A 107 -5.61 -2.87 1.24
N SER A 108 -6.60 -2.05 1.60
CA SER A 108 -7.65 -1.58 0.68
C SER A 108 -7.10 -0.72 -0.46
N TRP A 109 -6.06 0.08 -0.17
CA TRP A 109 -5.33 0.87 -1.18
C TRP A 109 -4.52 -0.03 -2.13
N ILE A 110 -3.78 -0.99 -1.60
CA ILE A 110 -2.98 -1.92 -2.41
C ILE A 110 -3.88 -2.77 -3.32
N LYS A 111 -5.03 -3.24 -2.81
CA LYS A 111 -6.03 -3.96 -3.63
C LYS A 111 -6.62 -3.10 -4.73
N ALA A 112 -6.89 -1.83 -4.44
CA ALA A 112 -7.40 -0.89 -5.45
C ALA A 112 -6.38 -0.62 -6.57
N ALA A 113 -5.09 -0.75 -6.29
CA ALA A 113 -4.01 -0.69 -7.28
C ALA A 113 -3.89 -1.99 -8.12
N GLY A 114 -4.71 -3.01 -7.87
CA GLY A 114 -4.76 -4.26 -8.63
C GLY A 114 -3.89 -5.39 -8.08
N ILE A 115 -3.33 -5.24 -6.87
CA ILE A 115 -2.52 -6.28 -6.22
C ILE A 115 -3.43 -7.17 -5.34
N PRO A 116 -3.54 -8.48 -5.60
CA PRO A 116 -4.45 -9.36 -4.88
C PRO A 116 -3.91 -9.73 -3.48
N ASP A 117 -4.81 -10.20 -2.61
CA ASP A 117 -4.47 -10.68 -1.26
C ASP A 117 -3.39 -11.77 -1.24
N ALA A 118 -3.35 -12.62 -2.27
CA ALA A 118 -2.36 -13.68 -2.38
C ALA A 118 -0.91 -13.16 -2.52
N ASP A 119 -0.76 -11.89 -2.93
CA ASP A 119 0.54 -11.22 -3.09
C ASP A 119 0.88 -10.31 -1.91
N LEU A 120 -0.01 -10.20 -0.94
CA LEU A 120 0.23 -9.50 0.31
C LEU A 120 0.82 -10.48 1.34
N SER A 121 1.93 -10.09 1.94
CA SER A 121 2.49 -10.79 3.10
C SER A 121 2.50 -9.87 4.32
N PRO A 122 2.34 -10.41 5.54
CA PRO A 122 2.60 -9.64 6.75
C PRO A 122 4.05 -9.13 6.77
N PRO A 123 4.35 -8.11 7.59
CA PRO A 123 5.72 -7.64 7.77
C PRO A 123 6.66 -8.80 8.08
N SER A 124 7.89 -8.74 7.54
CA SER A 124 8.92 -9.74 7.77
C SER A 124 9.14 -9.91 9.29
N ALA A 125 9.38 -11.15 9.73
CA ALA A 125 9.50 -11.49 11.14
C ALA A 125 10.86 -11.09 11.75
N ASP A 126 11.65 -10.28 11.04
CA ASP A 126 13.04 -9.95 11.38
C ASP A 126 13.10 -9.01 12.60
#